data_AF-A0A7X5KM33-F1
#
_entry.id   AF-A0A7X5KM33-F1
#
_cell.length_a   1.000
_cell.length_b   1.000
_cell.length_c   1.000
_cell.angle_alpha   90.00
_cell.angle_beta   90.00
_cell.angle_gamma   90.00
#
_symmetry.space_group_name_H-M   'P 1'
#
loop_
_entity.id
_entity.type
_entity.pdbx_description
1 polymer ?
#
loop_
_entity_poly.entity_id
_entity_poly.type
_entity_poly.pdbx_seq_one_letter_code
_entity_poly.pdbx_strand_id
1 'polypeptide(L)'
;MIAIRGAITVDANTREAILQETEALLKEILERNSLEREEIVGINFTATRDLTAAYPAVAARSLGLVDCSLMCFQEMHVENSLPMCIRAMVLVERQTGQKSAAHVYMKEARRLRPDLASGEAGAGRPLAVAIDGPAGAGKSTVAKGVAKRLGIIYVDTGAMYRALALHCMEQGVDLEDGEALAKALDRSGIRLEHGSDGQRVFLGERDVTEEIRREDVGNNASRVSVHPDVREKMVEMQQRIAGSQAVVMDGRDIGTHVLPDATLKVYLTASSLVRAQRRHLELQAKGMERRLDLLVEEIEERDRRDMEREHAPLRQAEDAVLLDASDLDAEQVVERVLSLLERVEA
;
A
#
# COMPACT_ATOMS: atom_id res chain seq x y z
N MET A 1 23.30 13.65 14.49
CA MET A 1 22.82 12.66 15.47
C MET A 1 21.57 11.99 14.93
N ILE A 2 21.52 10.65 14.95
CA ILE A 2 20.43 9.82 14.44
C ILE A 2 19.99 8.88 15.56
N ALA A 3 18.69 8.59 15.65
CA ALA A 3 18.14 7.60 16.59
C ALA A 3 17.69 6.35 15.83
N ILE A 4 18.21 5.19 16.21
CA ILE A 4 17.83 3.89 15.67
C ILE A 4 17.01 3.15 16.71
N ARG A 5 15.81 2.74 16.32
CA ARG A 5 14.88 1.98 17.17
C ARG A 5 15.03 0.50 16.91
N GLY A 6 14.91 -0.31 17.94
CA GLY A 6 14.64 -1.72 17.79
C GLY A 6 13.85 -2.35 18.92
N ALA A 7 13.30 -3.53 18.65
CA ALA A 7 12.52 -4.30 19.61
C ALA A 7 12.62 -5.80 19.35
N ILE A 8 12.54 -6.61 20.40
CA ILE A 8 12.54 -8.07 20.35
C ILE A 8 11.69 -8.64 21.49
N THR A 9 11.04 -9.78 21.26
CA THR A 9 10.36 -10.52 22.32
C THR A 9 11.22 -11.62 22.92
N VAL A 10 11.00 -11.91 24.20
CA VAL A 10 11.74 -12.91 24.96
C VAL A 10 10.80 -14.04 25.34
N ASP A 11 11.22 -15.28 25.14
CA ASP A 11 10.34 -16.44 25.33
C ASP A 11 10.15 -16.82 26.82
N ALA A 12 11.05 -16.36 27.70
CA ALA A 12 10.97 -16.60 29.14
C ALA A 12 11.62 -15.48 29.97
N ASN A 13 11.10 -15.20 31.18
CA ASN A 13 11.69 -14.22 32.10
C ASN A 13 12.84 -14.87 32.89
N THR A 14 13.91 -15.25 32.18
CA THR A 14 15.16 -15.74 32.76
C THR A 14 16.31 -14.81 32.40
N ARG A 15 17.38 -14.84 33.19
CA ARG A 15 18.56 -14.02 32.93
C ARG A 15 19.15 -14.35 31.55
N GLU A 16 19.26 -15.63 31.23
CA GLU A 16 19.87 -16.14 30.01
C GLU A 16 19.07 -15.69 28.78
N ALA A 17 17.74 -15.83 28.80
CA ALA A 17 16.89 -15.45 27.69
C ALA A 17 16.90 -13.94 27.44
N ILE A 18 16.79 -13.11 28.49
CA ILE A 18 16.85 -11.65 28.36
C ILE A 18 18.18 -11.21 27.74
N LEU A 19 19.31 -11.76 28.20
CA LEU A 19 20.62 -11.39 27.69
C LEU A 19 20.83 -11.85 26.25
N GLN A 20 20.46 -13.09 25.92
CA GLN A 20 20.59 -13.65 24.58
C GLN A 20 19.79 -12.84 23.54
N GLU A 21 18.52 -12.53 23.84
CA GLU A 21 17.67 -11.78 22.92
C GLU A 21 18.09 -10.32 22.79
N THR A 22 18.53 -9.69 23.89
CA THR A 22 19.09 -8.33 23.83
C THR A 22 20.36 -8.30 22.97
N GLU A 23 21.24 -9.30 23.13
CA GLU A 23 22.46 -9.39 22.35
C GLU A 23 22.16 -9.58 20.85
N ALA A 24 21.19 -10.44 20.52
CA ALA A 24 20.73 -10.66 19.15
C ALA A 24 20.19 -9.36 18.53
N LEU A 25 19.33 -8.63 19.27
CA LEU A 25 18.79 -7.35 18.82
C LEU A 25 19.90 -6.32 18.55
N LEU A 26 20.86 -6.18 19.45
CA LEU A 26 21.95 -5.20 19.29
C LEU A 26 22.87 -5.56 18.13
N LYS A 27 23.24 -6.83 17.96
CA LYS A 27 24.04 -7.31 16.82
C LYS A 27 23.37 -6.95 15.49
N GLU A 28 22.08 -7.23 15.37
CA GLU A 28 21.31 -6.93 14.17
C GLU A 28 21.24 -5.41 13.88
N ILE A 29 21.07 -4.58 14.91
CA ILE A 29 21.09 -3.12 14.77
C ILE A 29 22.44 -2.63 14.26
N LEU A 30 23.54 -3.12 14.84
CA LEU A 30 24.90 -2.76 14.44
C LEU A 30 25.16 -3.14 12.98
N GLU A 31 24.80 -4.38 12.61
CA GLU A 31 25.02 -4.92 11.27
C GLU A 31 24.21 -4.18 10.21
N ARG A 32 22.89 -4.05 10.38
CA ARG A 32 22.01 -3.40 9.38
C ARG A 32 22.34 -1.93 9.13
N ASN A 33 22.86 -1.25 10.13
CA ASN A 33 23.21 0.16 10.01
C ASN A 33 24.69 0.37 9.68
N SER A 34 25.49 -0.70 9.60
CA SER A 34 26.94 -0.65 9.45
C SER A 34 27.56 0.32 10.46
N LEU A 35 27.24 0.12 11.74
CA LEU A 35 27.69 0.97 12.84
C LEU A 35 28.96 0.43 13.46
N GLU A 36 29.94 1.32 13.60
CA GLU A 36 31.07 1.12 14.50
C GLU A 36 30.67 1.52 15.92
N ARG A 37 31.33 0.92 16.92
CA ARG A 37 30.96 1.08 18.34
C ARG A 37 31.15 2.52 18.82
N GLU A 38 32.17 3.18 18.29
CA GLU A 38 32.58 4.55 18.60
C GLU A 38 31.55 5.58 18.09
N GLU A 39 30.69 5.21 17.14
CA GLU A 39 29.59 6.07 16.67
C GLU A 39 28.41 6.12 17.66
N ILE A 40 28.35 5.20 18.63
CA ILE A 40 27.22 5.09 19.57
C ILE A 40 27.46 5.98 20.79
N VAL A 41 26.60 6.97 20.95
CA VAL A 41 26.62 7.91 22.09
C VAL A 41 25.89 7.32 23.31
N GLY A 42 24.83 6.55 23.06
CA GLY A 42 24.11 5.88 24.14
C GLY A 42 22.95 5.00 23.68
N ILE A 43 22.48 4.15 24.59
CA ILE A 43 21.38 3.23 24.37
C ILE A 43 20.40 3.29 25.54
N ASN A 44 19.14 3.59 25.23
CA ASN A 44 18.04 3.50 26.16
C ASN A 44 17.30 2.17 25.93
N PHE A 45 17.27 1.31 26.93
CA PHE A 45 16.50 0.09 26.93
C PHE A 45 15.20 0.26 27.70
N THR A 46 14.10 -0.24 27.15
CA THR A 46 12.85 -0.39 27.87
C THR A 46 12.44 -1.86 27.88
N ALA A 47 11.85 -2.32 28.98
CA ALA A 47 11.30 -3.67 29.07
C ALA A 47 9.89 -3.64 29.66
N THR A 48 9.03 -4.54 29.18
CA THR A 48 7.69 -4.74 29.73
C THR A 48 7.77 -5.30 31.16
N ARG A 49 6.74 -5.06 31.96
CA ARG A 49 6.75 -5.36 33.41
C ARG A 49 6.91 -6.84 33.78
N ASP A 50 6.67 -7.72 32.82
CA ASP A 50 6.82 -9.17 32.89
C ASP A 50 8.26 -9.66 32.64
N LEU A 51 9.21 -8.75 32.37
CA LEU A 51 10.65 -9.02 32.29
C LEU A 51 11.40 -8.33 33.45
N THR A 52 11.93 -9.13 34.36
CA THR A 52 12.57 -8.63 35.60
C THR A 52 13.85 -9.38 35.99
N ALA A 53 14.21 -10.47 35.29
CA ALA A 53 15.32 -11.33 35.69
C ALA A 53 16.72 -10.76 35.38
N ALA A 54 16.85 -9.79 34.47
CA ALA A 54 18.11 -9.14 34.13
C ALA A 54 17.92 -7.77 33.49
N TYR A 55 18.96 -6.93 33.55
CA TYR A 55 19.01 -5.67 32.82
C TYR A 55 19.57 -5.87 31.41
N PRO A 56 18.88 -5.42 30.35
CA PRO A 56 19.38 -5.49 28.97
C PRO A 56 20.77 -4.87 28.76
N ALA A 57 21.09 -3.80 29.49
CA ALA A 57 22.40 -3.15 29.43
C ALA A 57 23.59 -4.08 29.74
N VAL A 58 23.37 -5.20 30.43
CA VAL A 58 24.42 -6.20 30.67
C VAL A 58 24.86 -6.86 29.35
N ALA A 59 23.93 -7.11 28.42
CA ALA A 59 24.24 -7.66 27.10
C ALA A 59 24.98 -6.64 26.20
N ALA A 60 24.65 -5.35 26.33
CA ALA A 60 25.41 -4.31 25.62
C ALA A 60 26.89 -4.28 26.06
N ARG A 61 27.16 -4.45 27.35
CA ARG A 61 28.54 -4.52 27.87
C ARG A 61 29.30 -5.74 27.40
N SER A 62 28.66 -6.91 27.26
CA SER A 62 29.32 -8.10 26.71
C SER A 62 29.69 -7.95 25.23
N LEU A 63 28.98 -7.08 24.50
CA LEU A 63 29.32 -6.67 23.13
C LEU A 63 30.41 -5.60 23.06
N GLY A 64 30.98 -5.16 24.19
CA GLY A 64 32.04 -4.17 24.24
C GLY A 64 31.56 -2.71 24.16
N LEU A 65 30.25 -2.46 24.32
CA LEU A 65 29.69 -1.10 24.39
C LEU A 65 29.84 -0.55 25.81
N VAL A 66 31.08 -0.21 26.19
CA VAL A 66 31.43 0.23 27.56
C VAL A 66 31.59 1.74 27.70
N ASP A 67 31.82 2.45 26.60
CA ASP A 67 32.12 3.89 26.59
C ASP A 67 30.90 4.78 26.26
N CYS A 68 29.71 4.18 26.11
CA CYS A 68 28.46 4.89 25.83
C CYS A 68 27.51 4.85 27.04
N SER A 69 26.57 5.80 27.09
CA SER A 69 25.55 5.82 28.16
C SER A 69 24.56 4.66 27.96
N LEU A 70 24.39 3.80 28.97
CA LEU A 70 23.42 2.70 28.95
C LEU A 70 22.38 2.88 30.06
N MET A 71 21.11 3.07 29.70
CA MET A 71 20.01 3.22 30.66
C MET A 71 18.95 2.14 30.44
N CYS A 72 18.40 1.60 31.54
CA CYS A 72 17.32 0.62 31.51
C CYS A 72 16.09 1.18 32.23
N PHE A 73 14.93 1.09 31.59
CA PHE A 73 13.65 1.55 32.12
C PHE A 73 12.63 0.43 32.06
N GLN A 74 11.63 0.50 32.93
CA GLN A 74 10.43 -0.33 32.83
C GLN A 74 9.34 0.47 32.13
N GLU A 75 8.59 -0.19 31.24
CA GLU A 75 7.52 0.44 30.49
C GLU A 75 6.24 0.61 31.30
N MET A 76 5.44 1.62 30.92
CA MET A 76 4.07 1.72 31.40
C MET A 76 3.27 0.49 30.96
N HIS A 77 2.48 -0.07 31.88
CA HIS A 77 1.59 -1.16 31.52
C HIS A 77 0.36 -0.64 30.77
N VAL A 78 0.10 -1.24 29.62
CA VAL A 78 -1.11 -0.99 28.81
C VAL A 78 -1.77 -2.36 28.57
N GLU A 79 -3.07 -2.44 28.81
CA GLU A 79 -3.83 -3.66 28.57
C GLU A 79 -3.74 -4.07 27.08
N ASN A 80 -3.58 -5.38 26.81
CA ASN A 80 -3.36 -5.95 25.47
C ASN A 80 -2.08 -5.49 24.74
N SER A 81 -1.13 -4.83 25.42
CA SER A 81 0.18 -4.56 24.82
C SER A 81 0.98 -5.84 24.59
N LEU A 82 1.96 -5.80 23.68
CA LEU A 82 2.84 -6.94 23.42
C LEU A 82 3.62 -7.29 24.70
N PRO A 83 3.40 -8.48 25.30
CA PRO A 83 4.12 -8.91 26.49
C PRO A 83 5.55 -9.30 26.17
N MET A 84 6.35 -9.48 27.21
CA MET A 84 7.71 -10.04 27.11
C MET A 84 8.61 -9.33 26.09
N CYS A 85 8.50 -8.00 25.99
CA CYS A 85 9.19 -7.23 24.95
C CYS A 85 10.30 -6.37 25.55
N ILE A 86 11.46 -6.39 24.90
CA ILE A 86 12.57 -5.47 25.13
C ILE A 86 12.64 -4.51 23.94
N ARG A 87 12.83 -3.22 24.18
CA ARG A 87 13.09 -2.22 23.14
C ARG A 87 14.39 -1.50 23.42
N ALA A 88 15.07 -1.09 22.35
CA ALA A 88 16.30 -0.31 22.39
C ALA A 88 16.17 0.93 21.52
N MET A 89 16.63 2.06 22.01
CA MET A 89 16.85 3.27 21.22
C MET A 89 18.34 3.59 21.26
N VAL A 90 19.01 3.37 20.14
CA VAL A 90 20.45 3.62 19.96
C VAL A 90 20.62 5.02 19.38
N LEU A 91 21.34 5.87 20.10
CA LEU A 91 21.67 7.23 19.70
C LEU A 91 23.06 7.23 19.07
N VAL A 92 23.14 7.66 17.82
CA VAL A 92 24.36 7.58 17.01
C VAL A 92 24.76 8.98 16.54
N GLU A 93 26.06 9.28 16.62
CA GLU A 93 26.64 10.47 16.03
C GLU A 93 27.29 10.12 14.68
N ARG A 94 26.67 10.58 13.58
CA ARG A 94 27.16 10.37 12.20
C ARG A 94 27.54 11.67 11.52
N GLN A 95 28.54 11.60 10.65
CA GLN A 95 28.93 12.68 9.75
C GLN A 95 27.88 12.89 8.65
N THR A 96 27.71 14.14 8.22
CA THR A 96 26.68 14.58 7.26
C THR A 96 26.80 13.84 5.92
N GLY A 97 25.71 13.22 5.44
CA GLY A 97 25.63 12.60 4.11
C GLY A 97 25.31 11.10 4.06
N GLN A 98 25.09 10.42 5.20
CA GLN A 98 24.80 8.98 5.24
C GLN A 98 23.30 8.61 5.29
N LYS A 99 23.03 7.36 4.88
CA LYS A 99 21.71 6.70 4.70
C LYS A 99 20.75 6.88 5.88
N SER A 100 19.45 6.78 5.59
CA SER A 100 18.37 6.71 6.59
C SER A 100 18.60 5.58 7.61
N ALA A 101 18.12 5.78 8.84
CA ALA A 101 18.21 4.80 9.92
C ALA A 101 17.44 3.51 9.57
N ALA A 102 18.11 2.37 9.65
CA ALA A 102 17.48 1.05 9.54
C ALA A 102 17.06 0.58 10.94
N HIS A 103 15.78 0.66 11.25
CA HIS A 103 15.22 0.18 12.51
C HIS A 103 15.06 -1.35 12.50
N VAL A 104 15.12 -1.99 13.67
CA VAL A 104 15.16 -3.46 13.78
C VAL A 104 14.07 -3.99 14.69
N TYR A 105 13.12 -4.74 14.14
CA TYR A 105 12.06 -5.39 14.92
C TYR A 105 12.13 -6.89 14.68
N MET A 106 12.29 -7.67 15.75
CA MET A 106 12.53 -9.11 15.71
C MET A 106 11.42 -9.87 16.41
N LYS A 107 11.20 -11.13 16.00
CA LYS A 107 10.14 -12.01 16.53
C LYS A 107 8.77 -11.32 16.51
N GLU A 108 7.96 -11.51 17.55
CA GLU A 108 6.63 -10.90 17.66
C GLU A 108 6.66 -9.37 17.73
N ALA A 109 7.82 -8.76 18.04
CA ALA A 109 7.97 -7.31 18.07
C ALA A 109 7.83 -6.68 16.67
N ARG A 110 7.94 -7.48 15.60
CA ARG A 110 7.62 -7.09 14.21
C ARG A 110 6.24 -6.46 14.08
N ARG A 111 5.25 -6.94 14.84
CA ARG A 111 3.88 -6.41 14.80
C ARG A 111 3.75 -4.97 15.33
N LEU A 112 4.75 -4.48 16.08
CA LEU A 112 4.76 -3.09 16.58
C LEU A 112 5.04 -2.08 15.47
N ARG A 113 5.72 -2.52 14.41
CA ARG A 113 6.01 -1.74 13.20
C ARG A 113 5.91 -2.65 11.98
N PRO A 114 4.68 -3.02 11.57
CA PRO A 114 4.45 -3.86 10.39
C PRO A 114 5.10 -3.28 9.13
N ASP A 115 5.23 -1.95 9.08
CA ASP A 115 5.87 -1.17 8.03
C ASP A 115 7.41 -1.31 7.96
N LEU A 116 8.06 -1.84 9.01
CA LEU A 116 9.52 -2.00 9.10
C LEU A 116 9.99 -3.45 9.31
N ALA A 117 9.08 -4.33 9.75
CA ALA A 117 9.32 -5.76 9.91
C ALA A 117 9.62 -6.50 8.60
N SER A 118 9.34 -5.86 7.47
CA SER A 118 9.66 -6.27 6.10
C SER A 118 11.14 -6.03 5.71
N GLY A 119 12.01 -5.73 6.66
CA GLY A 119 13.40 -5.31 6.43
C GLY A 119 14.49 -6.36 6.70
N GLU A 120 14.20 -7.65 6.67
CA GLU A 120 15.25 -8.68 6.51
C GLU A 120 15.58 -8.80 5.02
N ALA A 121 16.87 -8.78 4.69
CA ALA A 121 17.39 -8.98 3.35
C ALA A 121 16.84 -10.30 2.78
N GLY A 122 15.73 -10.21 2.03
CA GLY A 122 14.93 -11.34 1.55
C GLY A 122 13.40 -11.21 1.68
N ALA A 123 12.84 -10.14 2.28
CA ALA A 123 11.39 -9.99 2.39
C ALA A 123 10.80 -9.25 1.16
N GLY A 124 9.92 -9.93 0.43
CA GLY A 124 9.17 -9.35 -0.68
C GLY A 124 8.38 -8.11 -0.24
N ARG A 125 8.16 -7.19 -1.18
CA ARG A 125 7.19 -6.10 -1.00
C ARG A 125 5.87 -6.65 -0.44
N PRO A 126 5.11 -5.87 0.37
CA PRO A 126 3.75 -6.27 0.74
C PRO A 126 3.02 -6.75 -0.52
N LEU A 127 2.30 -7.88 -0.39
CA LEU A 127 1.61 -8.51 -1.51
C LEU A 127 0.84 -7.46 -2.30
N ALA A 128 1.22 -7.28 -3.56
CA ALA A 128 0.61 -6.31 -4.46
C ALA A 128 0.05 -7.05 -5.67
N VAL A 129 -1.28 -7.04 -5.81
CA VAL A 129 -1.97 -7.58 -6.97
C VAL A 129 -2.47 -6.41 -7.83
N ALA A 130 -1.91 -6.27 -9.03
CA ALA A 130 -2.32 -5.28 -10.02
C ALA A 130 -3.36 -5.89 -10.97
N ILE A 131 -4.52 -5.25 -11.12
CA ILE A 131 -5.56 -5.65 -12.07
C ILE A 131 -5.83 -4.51 -13.05
N ASP A 132 -5.27 -4.63 -14.25
CA ASP A 132 -5.45 -3.68 -15.35
C ASP A 132 -6.43 -4.20 -16.40
N GLY A 133 -6.87 -3.32 -17.29
CA GLY A 133 -7.75 -3.68 -18.39
C GLY A 133 -8.81 -2.63 -18.73
N PRO A 134 -9.54 -2.80 -19.85
CA PRO A 134 -10.47 -1.81 -20.37
C PRO A 134 -11.69 -1.58 -19.46
N ALA A 135 -12.41 -0.49 -19.70
CA ALA A 135 -13.63 -0.18 -18.96
C ALA A 135 -14.69 -1.29 -19.16
N GLY A 136 -15.43 -1.64 -18.10
CA GLY A 136 -16.48 -2.67 -18.18
C GLY A 136 -15.99 -4.12 -18.16
N ALA A 137 -14.68 -4.38 -18.09
CA ALA A 137 -14.13 -5.74 -17.99
C ALA A 137 -14.42 -6.46 -16.65
N GLY A 138 -14.99 -5.77 -15.66
CA GLY A 138 -15.31 -6.35 -14.34
C GLY A 138 -14.21 -6.20 -13.28
N LYS A 139 -13.15 -5.43 -13.55
CA LYS A 139 -11.97 -5.26 -12.68
C LYS A 139 -12.32 -4.95 -11.23
N SER A 140 -13.11 -3.91 -10.98
CA SER A 140 -13.42 -3.49 -9.61
C SER A 140 -14.20 -4.55 -8.84
N THR A 141 -15.05 -5.33 -9.53
CA THR A 141 -15.77 -6.48 -8.92
C THR A 141 -14.79 -7.58 -8.55
N VAL A 142 -13.91 -7.97 -9.47
CA VAL A 142 -12.88 -9.01 -9.25
C VAL A 142 -11.91 -8.57 -8.16
N ALA A 143 -11.39 -7.34 -8.23
CA ALA A 143 -10.45 -6.80 -7.27
C ALA A 143 -11.01 -6.77 -5.84
N LYS A 144 -12.29 -6.38 -5.69
CA LYS A 144 -12.99 -6.47 -4.40
C LYS A 144 -13.14 -7.90 -3.91
N GLY A 145 -13.49 -8.84 -4.80
CA GLY A 145 -13.60 -10.25 -4.48
C GLY A 145 -12.28 -10.84 -3.98
N VAL A 146 -11.20 -10.60 -4.72
CA VAL A 146 -9.84 -11.04 -4.37
C VAL A 146 -9.39 -10.41 -3.04
N ALA A 147 -9.54 -9.09 -2.89
CA ALA A 147 -9.17 -8.39 -1.66
C ALA A 147 -9.93 -8.93 -0.44
N LYS A 148 -11.23 -9.20 -0.59
CA LYS A 148 -12.07 -9.79 0.47
C LYS A 148 -11.61 -11.20 0.84
N ARG A 149 -11.27 -12.04 -0.13
CA ARG A 149 -10.81 -13.43 0.09
C ARG A 149 -9.45 -13.48 0.79
N LEU A 150 -8.55 -12.56 0.43
CA LEU A 150 -7.21 -12.44 1.01
C LEU A 150 -7.18 -11.65 2.33
N GLY A 151 -8.26 -10.92 2.66
CA GLY A 151 -8.29 -10.04 3.82
C GLY A 151 -7.37 -8.82 3.69
N ILE A 152 -7.11 -8.36 2.47
CA ILE A 152 -6.20 -7.25 2.16
C ILE A 152 -6.94 -6.04 1.59
N ILE A 153 -6.24 -4.93 1.40
CA ILE A 153 -6.87 -3.66 1.03
C ILE A 153 -7.15 -3.60 -0.47
N TYR A 154 -8.32 -3.09 -0.82
CA TYR A 154 -8.71 -2.82 -2.19
C TYR A 154 -8.51 -1.33 -2.48
N VAL A 155 -7.84 -1.01 -3.59
CA VAL A 155 -7.57 0.37 -4.02
C VAL A 155 -8.18 0.61 -5.41
N ASP A 156 -9.35 1.26 -5.47
CA ASP A 156 -9.91 1.83 -6.71
C ASP A 156 -9.15 3.11 -7.11
N THR A 157 -8.20 2.99 -8.03
CA THR A 157 -7.46 4.17 -8.51
C THR A 157 -8.36 5.14 -9.27
N GLY A 158 -9.40 4.64 -9.95
CA GLY A 158 -10.37 5.46 -10.65
C GLY A 158 -11.19 6.34 -9.69
N ALA A 159 -11.48 5.83 -8.49
CA ALA A 159 -12.15 6.61 -7.45
C ALA A 159 -11.30 7.78 -6.95
N MET A 160 -9.97 7.61 -6.88
CA MET A 160 -9.05 8.70 -6.51
C MET A 160 -9.06 9.83 -7.55
N TYR A 161 -8.99 9.51 -8.85
CA TYR A 161 -9.09 10.51 -9.91
C TYR A 161 -10.45 11.20 -9.92
N ARG A 162 -11.54 10.47 -9.65
CA ARG A 162 -12.89 11.06 -9.52
C ARG A 162 -13.02 11.96 -8.29
N ALA A 163 -12.40 11.60 -7.17
CA ALA A 163 -12.36 12.45 -5.99
C ALA A 163 -11.59 13.76 -6.25
N LEU A 164 -10.46 13.70 -6.95
CA LEU A 164 -9.74 14.90 -7.37
C LEU A 164 -10.58 15.75 -8.34
N ALA A 165 -11.21 15.14 -9.33
CA ALA A 165 -12.08 15.87 -10.26
C ALA A 165 -13.24 16.58 -9.54
N LEU A 166 -13.91 15.89 -8.61
CA LEU A 166 -14.94 16.49 -7.77
C LEU A 166 -14.41 17.68 -6.97
N HIS A 167 -13.25 17.51 -6.31
CA HIS A 167 -12.61 18.58 -5.56
C HIS A 167 -12.31 19.80 -6.45
N CYS A 168 -11.74 19.60 -7.63
CA CYS A 168 -11.42 20.66 -8.57
C CYS A 168 -12.69 21.37 -9.10
N MET A 169 -13.76 20.63 -9.38
CA MET A 169 -15.05 21.19 -9.79
C MET A 169 -15.64 22.11 -8.71
N GLU A 170 -15.60 21.69 -7.45
CA GLU A 170 -16.13 22.48 -6.33
C GLU A 170 -15.32 23.74 -6.06
N GLN A 171 -14.01 23.70 -6.30
CA GLN A 171 -13.09 24.83 -6.09
C GLN A 171 -12.94 25.72 -7.33
N GLY A 172 -13.57 25.38 -8.46
CA GLY A 172 -13.44 26.13 -9.71
C GLY A 172 -12.02 26.10 -10.29
N VAL A 173 -11.27 25.02 -10.05
CA VAL A 173 -9.92 24.82 -10.60
C VAL A 173 -10.04 24.47 -12.08
N ASP A 174 -9.22 25.10 -12.91
CA ASP A 174 -9.15 24.78 -14.34
C ASP A 174 -8.65 23.35 -14.55
N LEU A 175 -9.45 22.53 -15.23
CA LEU A 175 -9.12 21.13 -15.51
C LEU A 175 -8.12 20.97 -16.66
N GLU A 176 -7.75 22.05 -17.33
CA GLU A 176 -6.72 22.08 -18.37
C GLU A 176 -5.35 22.52 -17.81
N ASP A 177 -5.28 22.96 -16.55
CA ASP A 177 -4.04 23.39 -15.89
C ASP A 177 -3.50 22.30 -14.96
N GLY A 178 -2.57 21.49 -15.47
CA GLY A 178 -1.94 20.39 -14.73
C GLY A 178 -1.26 20.82 -13.41
N GLU A 179 -0.64 22.01 -13.37
CA GLU A 179 0.03 22.51 -12.18
C GLU A 179 -1.00 22.92 -11.11
N ALA A 180 -2.09 23.59 -11.52
CA ALA A 180 -3.18 23.94 -10.62
C ALA A 180 -3.87 22.69 -10.05
N LEU A 181 -4.09 21.67 -10.88
CA LEU A 181 -4.63 20.37 -10.46
C LEU A 181 -3.71 19.67 -9.46
N ALA A 182 -2.40 19.64 -9.71
CA ALA A 182 -1.43 19.03 -8.80
C ALA A 182 -1.35 19.75 -7.44
N LYS A 183 -1.55 21.07 -7.41
CA LYS A 183 -1.68 21.85 -6.16
C LYS A 183 -3.02 21.60 -5.46
N ALA A 184 -4.10 21.41 -6.22
CA ALA A 184 -5.40 21.05 -5.67
C ALA A 184 -5.37 19.66 -5.01
N LEU A 185 -4.63 18.70 -5.60
CA LEU A 185 -4.44 17.37 -5.02
C LEU A 185 -3.80 17.45 -3.63
N ASP A 186 -2.79 18.28 -3.40
CA ASP A 186 -2.16 18.45 -2.07
C ASP A 186 -3.15 18.92 -0.99
N ARG A 187 -4.17 19.69 -1.40
CA ARG A 187 -5.18 20.28 -0.50
C ARG A 187 -6.45 19.45 -0.39
N SER A 188 -6.64 18.50 -1.29
CA SER A 188 -7.87 17.70 -1.41
C SER A 188 -8.17 16.84 -0.19
N GLY A 189 -7.13 16.42 0.55
CA GLY A 189 -7.26 15.51 1.67
C GLY A 189 -7.90 14.17 1.26
N ILE A 190 -7.65 13.70 0.03
CA ILE A 190 -8.20 12.42 -0.45
C ILE A 190 -7.73 11.31 0.48
N ARG A 191 -8.69 10.54 1.02
CA ARG A 191 -8.43 9.35 1.83
C ARG A 191 -9.33 8.21 1.40
N LEU A 192 -8.77 7.01 1.39
CA LEU A 192 -9.48 5.77 1.12
C LEU A 192 -9.56 5.00 2.44
N GLU A 193 -10.76 4.59 2.82
CA GLU A 193 -10.97 3.78 4.02
C GLU A 193 -11.78 2.53 3.70
N HIS A 194 -11.56 1.46 4.45
CA HIS A 194 -12.34 0.25 4.37
C HIS A 194 -13.51 0.31 5.35
N GLY A 195 -14.73 0.44 4.82
CA GLY A 195 -15.96 0.29 5.60
C GLY A 195 -16.53 -1.13 5.52
N SER A 196 -17.47 -1.45 6.41
CA SER A 196 -18.22 -2.72 6.41
C SER A 196 -18.93 -3.01 5.08
N ASP A 197 -19.37 -1.95 4.39
CA ASP A 197 -20.14 -2.02 3.14
C ASP A 197 -19.28 -1.82 1.88
N GLY A 198 -17.95 -1.75 2.04
CA GLY A 198 -16.98 -1.55 0.97
C GLY A 198 -16.06 -0.35 1.18
N GLN A 199 -15.26 -0.05 0.17
CA GLN A 199 -14.33 1.08 0.18
C GLN A 199 -15.11 2.40 0.20
N ARG A 200 -14.71 3.30 1.11
CA ARG A 200 -15.18 4.67 1.22
C ARG A 200 -14.10 5.64 0.77
N VAL A 201 -14.53 6.76 0.18
CA VAL A 201 -13.66 7.79 -0.36
C VAL A 201 -14.01 9.10 0.30
N PHE A 202 -13.00 9.77 0.85
CA PHE A 202 -13.17 11.03 1.58
C PHE A 202 -12.43 12.16 0.89
N LEU A 203 -13.01 13.37 0.94
CA LEU A 203 -12.33 14.63 0.72
C LEU A 203 -12.25 15.36 2.07
N GLY A 204 -11.06 15.37 2.68
CA GLY A 204 -10.90 15.81 4.07
C GLY A 204 -11.66 14.88 5.02
N GLU A 205 -12.72 15.40 5.63
CA GLU A 205 -13.62 14.64 6.53
C GLU A 205 -14.95 14.23 5.86
N ARG A 206 -15.25 14.72 4.65
CA ARG A 206 -16.52 14.44 3.95
C ARG A 206 -16.43 13.14 3.16
N ASP A 207 -17.35 12.20 3.44
CA ASP A 207 -17.54 11.00 2.63
C ASP A 207 -18.19 11.38 1.28
N VAL A 208 -17.46 11.17 0.20
CA VAL A 208 -17.87 11.49 -1.18
C VAL A 208 -18.11 10.25 -2.03
N THR A 209 -18.19 9.06 -1.40
CA THR A 209 -18.24 7.76 -2.08
C THR A 209 -19.31 7.67 -3.16
N GLU A 210 -20.48 8.27 -2.92
CA GLU A 210 -21.58 8.29 -3.89
C GLU A 210 -21.51 9.49 -4.85
N GLU A 211 -21.03 10.65 -4.38
CA GLU A 211 -20.88 11.86 -5.21
C GLU A 211 -19.91 11.62 -6.38
N ILE A 212 -18.82 10.89 -6.14
CA ILE A 212 -17.83 10.58 -7.17
C ILE A 212 -18.35 9.62 -8.25
N ARG A 213 -19.55 9.03 -8.08
CA ARG A 213 -20.15 8.12 -9.07
C ARG A 213 -20.97 8.84 -10.14
N ARG A 214 -21.17 10.16 -10.00
CA ARG A 214 -21.91 10.95 -10.99
C ARG A 214 -21.20 10.95 -12.35
N GLU A 215 -21.99 11.03 -13.42
CA GLU A 215 -21.49 10.97 -14.80
C GLU A 215 -20.55 12.14 -15.14
N ASP A 216 -20.89 13.35 -14.70
CA ASP A 216 -20.09 14.55 -14.90
C ASP A 216 -18.73 14.47 -14.18
N VAL A 217 -18.69 13.93 -12.96
CA VAL A 217 -17.44 13.67 -12.23
C VAL A 217 -16.60 12.62 -12.96
N GLY A 218 -17.23 11.56 -13.47
CA GLY A 218 -16.56 10.54 -14.27
C GLY A 218 -15.90 11.10 -15.54
N ASN A 219 -16.59 12.00 -16.25
CA ASN A 219 -16.07 12.66 -17.44
C ASN A 219 -14.88 13.59 -17.10
N ASN A 220 -14.99 14.35 -16.01
CA ASN A 220 -13.92 15.23 -15.57
C ASN A 220 -12.71 14.48 -15.00
N ALA A 221 -12.89 13.29 -14.41
CA ALA A 221 -11.78 12.44 -13.98
C ALA A 221 -10.88 12.03 -15.14
N SER A 222 -11.46 11.74 -16.31
CA SER A 222 -10.68 11.47 -17.52
C SER A 222 -9.84 12.69 -17.94
N ARG A 223 -10.39 13.91 -17.89
CA ARG A 223 -9.65 15.16 -18.19
C ARG A 223 -8.53 15.42 -17.19
N VAL A 224 -8.77 15.18 -15.91
CA VAL A 224 -7.73 15.35 -14.87
C VAL A 224 -6.61 14.32 -15.02
N SER A 225 -6.94 13.09 -15.43
CA SER A 225 -5.98 11.98 -15.50
C SER A 225 -4.97 12.06 -16.65
N VAL A 226 -5.14 12.97 -17.61
CA VAL A 226 -4.19 13.14 -18.73
C VAL A 226 -2.96 13.97 -18.35
N HIS A 227 -3.03 14.75 -17.27
CA HIS A 227 -1.98 15.68 -16.87
C HIS A 227 -0.82 14.98 -16.14
N PRO A 228 0.43 15.03 -16.65
CA PRO A 228 1.57 14.35 -16.05
C PRO A 228 1.80 14.67 -14.57
N ASP A 229 1.75 15.96 -14.19
CA ASP A 229 1.97 16.42 -12.81
C ASP A 229 0.96 15.81 -11.83
N VAL A 230 -0.28 15.62 -12.28
CA VAL A 230 -1.32 14.95 -11.49
C VAL A 230 -1.02 13.47 -11.36
N ARG A 231 -0.60 12.82 -12.46
CA ARG A 231 -0.31 11.38 -12.45
C ARG A 231 0.87 11.07 -11.54
N GLU A 232 1.95 11.84 -11.60
CA GLU A 232 3.14 11.64 -10.77
C GLU A 232 2.76 11.62 -9.28
N LYS A 233 2.04 12.64 -8.81
CA LYS A 233 1.56 12.70 -7.43
C LYS A 233 0.56 11.59 -7.07
N MET A 234 -0.32 11.23 -7.99
CA MET A 234 -1.28 10.15 -7.76
C MET A 234 -0.58 8.80 -7.63
N VAL A 235 0.44 8.55 -8.46
CA VAL A 235 1.31 7.36 -8.42
C VAL A 235 2.04 7.31 -7.08
N GLU A 236 2.66 8.41 -6.63
CA GLU A 236 3.32 8.46 -5.32
C GLU A 236 2.36 8.09 -4.17
N MET A 237 1.13 8.61 -4.22
CA MET A 237 0.11 8.29 -3.22
C MET A 237 -0.28 6.81 -3.26
N GLN A 238 -0.48 6.24 -4.45
CA GLN A 238 -0.83 4.83 -4.65
C GLN A 238 0.31 3.90 -4.21
N GLN A 239 1.56 4.21 -4.57
CA GLN A 239 2.74 3.47 -4.14
C GLN A 239 2.95 3.55 -2.63
N ARG A 240 2.67 4.69 -2.01
CA ARG A 240 2.72 4.81 -0.54
C ARG A 240 1.71 3.90 0.14
N ILE A 241 0.52 3.73 -0.43
CA ILE A 241 -0.50 2.79 0.07
C ILE A 241 -0.03 1.35 -0.12
N ALA A 242 0.51 1.00 -1.30
CA ALA A 242 1.00 -0.36 -1.57
C ALA A 242 2.28 -0.71 -0.78
N GLY A 243 3.08 0.28 -0.41
CA GLY A 243 4.31 0.09 0.36
C GLY A 243 4.08 -0.15 1.86
N SER A 244 2.92 0.23 2.41
CA SER A 244 2.62 0.10 3.83
C SER A 244 1.80 -1.13 4.20
N GLN A 245 1.14 -1.79 3.23
CA GLN A 245 0.21 -2.89 3.46
C GLN A 245 -0.06 -3.68 2.17
N ALA A 246 -0.52 -4.92 2.30
CA ALA A 246 -0.91 -5.72 1.14
C ALA A 246 -2.15 -5.13 0.46
N VAL A 247 -2.15 -5.11 -0.88
CA VAL A 247 -3.18 -4.47 -1.69
C VAL A 247 -3.56 -5.28 -2.93
N VAL A 248 -4.84 -5.17 -3.31
CA VAL A 248 -5.31 -5.36 -4.68
C VAL A 248 -5.67 -3.99 -5.25
N MET A 249 -5.02 -3.60 -6.34
CA MET A 249 -5.21 -2.30 -6.97
C MET A 249 -5.73 -2.48 -8.39
N ASP A 250 -6.85 -1.85 -8.72
CA ASP A 250 -7.40 -1.88 -10.08
C ASP A 250 -7.27 -0.53 -10.79
N GLY A 251 -6.97 -0.58 -12.09
CA GLY A 251 -6.73 0.63 -12.87
C GLY A 251 -6.57 0.38 -14.36
N ARG A 252 -5.67 1.14 -14.99
CA ARG A 252 -5.33 1.04 -16.43
C ARG A 252 -3.86 0.79 -16.68
N ASP A 253 -3.01 1.24 -15.76
CA ASP A 253 -1.55 1.23 -15.84
C ASP A 253 -0.93 0.86 -14.49
N ILE A 254 -1.62 0.05 -13.68
CA ILE A 254 -1.13 -0.37 -12.37
C ILE A 254 0.14 -1.21 -12.52
N GLY A 255 0.09 -2.30 -13.28
CA GLY A 255 1.22 -3.21 -13.44
C GLY A 255 2.32 -2.69 -14.36
N THR A 256 2.06 -1.65 -15.16
CA THR A 256 3.04 -1.04 -16.09
C THR A 256 3.72 0.18 -15.52
N HIS A 257 3.05 0.97 -14.68
CA HIS A 257 3.54 2.28 -14.23
C HIS A 257 3.46 2.48 -12.72
N VAL A 258 2.33 2.15 -12.08
CA VAL A 258 2.16 2.40 -10.64
C VAL A 258 2.95 1.42 -9.79
N LEU A 259 2.77 0.13 -10.04
CA LEU A 259 3.35 -1.02 -9.33
C LEU A 259 4.07 -1.94 -10.34
N PRO A 260 5.16 -1.47 -10.97
CA PRO A 260 5.90 -2.27 -11.97
C PRO A 260 6.57 -3.51 -11.37
N ASP A 261 6.69 -3.61 -10.05
CA ASP A 261 7.14 -4.84 -9.38
C ASP A 261 6.04 -5.36 -8.42
N ALA A 262 4.78 -5.31 -8.86
CA ALA A 262 3.67 -6.01 -8.20
C ALA A 262 3.92 -7.53 -8.21
N THR A 263 3.54 -8.21 -7.13
CA THR A 263 3.66 -9.68 -6.98
C THR A 263 2.92 -10.41 -8.08
N LEU A 264 1.69 -9.98 -8.40
CA LEU A 264 0.91 -10.52 -9.50
C LEU A 264 0.34 -9.36 -10.32
N LYS A 265 0.49 -9.44 -11.65
CA LYS A 265 -0.14 -8.53 -12.59
C LYS A 265 -1.11 -9.31 -13.46
N VAL A 266 -2.36 -8.85 -13.50
CA VAL A 266 -3.42 -9.42 -14.32
C VAL A 266 -3.92 -8.35 -15.27
N TYR A 267 -3.95 -8.67 -16.56
CA TYR A 267 -4.66 -7.87 -17.54
C TYR A 267 -6.01 -8.53 -17.83
N LEU A 268 -7.06 -8.00 -17.21
CA LEU A 268 -8.43 -8.50 -17.30
C LEU A 268 -9.13 -7.87 -18.51
N THR A 269 -9.55 -8.71 -19.47
CA THR A 269 -10.26 -8.27 -20.68
C THR A 269 -11.59 -8.99 -20.86
N ALA A 270 -12.41 -8.46 -21.76
CA ALA A 270 -13.61 -9.10 -22.31
C ALA A 270 -13.95 -8.41 -23.63
N SER A 271 -14.67 -9.08 -24.54
CA SER A 271 -15.09 -8.47 -25.81
C SER A 271 -15.88 -7.16 -25.59
N SER A 272 -15.77 -6.19 -26.52
CA SER A 272 -16.52 -4.92 -26.46
C SER A 272 -18.02 -5.17 -26.35
N LEU A 273 -18.53 -6.17 -27.08
CA LEU A 273 -19.93 -6.60 -27.00
C LEU A 273 -20.33 -7.09 -25.61
N VAL A 274 -19.56 -7.99 -24.97
CA VAL A 274 -19.89 -8.49 -23.62
C VAL A 274 -19.87 -7.36 -22.59
N ARG A 275 -18.90 -6.44 -22.70
CA ARG A 275 -18.80 -5.28 -21.81
C ARG A 275 -19.99 -4.32 -22.01
N ALA A 276 -20.40 -4.10 -23.26
CA ALA A 276 -21.59 -3.31 -23.59
C ALA A 276 -22.87 -3.97 -23.06
N GLN A 277 -23.01 -5.29 -23.19
CA GLN A 277 -24.16 -6.03 -22.64
C GLN A 277 -24.24 -5.94 -21.12
N ARG A 278 -23.13 -6.12 -20.40
CA ARG A 278 -23.06 -5.93 -18.94
C ARG A 278 -23.49 -4.52 -18.54
N ARG A 279 -22.96 -3.51 -19.23
CA ARG A 279 -23.32 -2.10 -18.99
C ARG A 279 -24.79 -1.83 -19.31
N HIS A 280 -25.32 -2.41 -20.37
CA HIS A 280 -26.73 -2.29 -20.74
C HIS A 280 -27.64 -2.83 -19.64
N LEU A 281 -27.34 -4.01 -19.10
CA LEU A 281 -28.08 -4.60 -17.97
C LEU A 281 -27.98 -3.74 -16.71
N GLU A 282 -26.81 -3.18 -16.39
CA GLU A 282 -26.64 -2.24 -15.26
C GLU A 282 -27.52 -0.99 -15.40
N LEU A 283 -27.62 -0.44 -16.62
CA LEU A 283 -28.45 0.74 -16.90
C LEU A 283 -29.93 0.41 -16.83
N GLN A 284 -30.35 -0.73 -17.39
CA GLN A 284 -31.72 -1.20 -17.31
C GLN A 284 -32.17 -1.42 -15.86
N ALA A 285 -31.32 -1.99 -15.01
CA ALA A 285 -31.60 -2.15 -13.58
C ALA A 285 -31.81 -0.81 -12.84
N LYS A 286 -31.27 0.28 -13.37
CA LYS A 286 -31.45 1.66 -12.87
C LYS A 286 -32.60 2.40 -13.56
N GLY A 287 -33.39 1.73 -14.39
CA GLY A 287 -34.49 2.33 -15.15
C GLY A 287 -34.03 3.23 -16.30
N MET A 288 -32.78 3.10 -16.75
CA MET A 288 -32.23 3.85 -17.88
C MET A 288 -32.15 2.96 -19.12
N GLU A 289 -32.79 3.38 -20.21
CA GLU A 289 -32.78 2.65 -21.47
C GLU A 289 -31.75 3.29 -22.43
N ARG A 290 -30.76 2.51 -22.85
CA ARG A 290 -29.79 2.90 -23.88
C ARG A 290 -29.61 1.77 -24.89
N ARG A 291 -29.47 2.10 -26.17
CA ARG A 291 -29.29 1.10 -27.22
C ARG A 291 -27.92 0.42 -27.11
N LEU A 292 -27.89 -0.89 -27.34
CA LEU A 292 -26.67 -1.69 -27.20
C LEU A 292 -25.59 -1.32 -28.23
N ASP A 293 -25.98 -1.01 -29.47
CA ASP A 293 -25.07 -0.56 -30.55
C ASP A 293 -24.29 0.70 -30.14
N LEU A 294 -24.97 1.71 -29.60
CA LEU A 294 -24.33 2.93 -29.10
C LEU A 294 -23.37 2.65 -27.93
N LEU A 295 -23.74 1.74 -27.03
CA LEU A 295 -22.87 1.37 -25.92
C LEU A 295 -21.59 0.66 -26.38
N VAL A 296 -21.65 -0.12 -27.46
CA VAL A 296 -20.46 -0.74 -28.06
C VAL A 296 -19.55 0.36 -28.61
N GLU A 297 -20.08 1.28 -29.43
CA GLU A 297 -19.32 2.38 -30.01
C GLU A 297 -18.67 3.27 -28.93
N GLU A 298 -19.42 3.65 -27.88
CA GLU A 298 -18.92 4.44 -26.77
C GLU A 298 -17.77 3.74 -26.02
N ILE A 299 -17.88 2.43 -25.84
CA ILE A 299 -16.87 1.61 -25.17
C ILE A 299 -15.61 1.50 -26.03
N GLU A 300 -15.75 1.23 -27.32
CA GLU A 300 -14.62 1.11 -28.24
C GLU A 300 -13.85 2.43 -28.37
N GLU A 301 -14.57 3.55 -28.49
CA GLU A 301 -13.96 4.88 -28.55
C GLU A 301 -13.26 5.25 -27.23
N ARG A 302 -13.80 4.79 -26.09
CA ARG A 302 -13.12 4.96 -24.80
C ARG A 302 -11.85 4.11 -24.71
N ASP A 303 -11.90 2.86 -25.13
CA ASP A 303 -10.74 1.98 -25.09
C ASP A 303 -9.63 2.49 -26.02
N ARG A 304 -10.00 2.98 -27.21
CA ARG A 304 -9.06 3.62 -28.14
C ARG A 304 -8.33 4.80 -27.48
N ARG A 305 -9.06 5.69 -26.82
CA ARG A 305 -8.47 6.82 -26.07
C ARG A 305 -7.57 6.36 -24.92
N ASP A 306 -7.98 5.36 -24.15
CA ASP A 306 -7.18 4.81 -23.04
C ASP A 306 -5.88 4.15 -23.57
N MET A 307 -5.90 3.51 -24.75
CA MET A 307 -4.76 2.82 -25.37
C MET A 307 -3.81 3.74 -26.14
N GLU A 308 -4.33 4.80 -26.77
CA GLU A 308 -3.57 5.74 -27.61
C GLU A 308 -2.98 6.93 -26.84
N ARG A 309 -3.31 7.10 -25.55
CA ARG A 309 -2.76 8.20 -24.74
C ARG A 309 -1.23 8.17 -24.70
N GLU A 310 -0.62 9.35 -24.79
CA GLU A 310 0.84 9.52 -24.79
C GLU A 310 1.47 9.08 -23.46
N HIS A 311 0.82 9.41 -22.34
CA HIS A 311 1.30 9.07 -21.00
C HIS A 311 0.58 7.86 -20.40
N ALA A 312 1.37 6.85 -20.05
CA ALA A 312 0.95 5.59 -19.40
C ALA A 312 -0.21 4.86 -20.11
N PRO A 313 -0.17 4.60 -21.42
CA PRO A 313 -1.28 3.98 -22.15
C PRO A 313 -1.78 2.67 -21.53
N LEU A 314 -3.08 2.39 -21.67
CA LEU A 314 -3.66 1.11 -21.32
C LEU A 314 -3.00 0.02 -22.17
N ARG A 315 -2.09 -0.72 -21.55
CA ARG A 315 -1.36 -1.82 -22.17
C ARG A 315 -1.14 -2.92 -21.14
N GLN A 316 -1.08 -4.15 -21.63
CA GLN A 316 -0.67 -5.28 -20.81
C GLN A 316 0.83 -5.14 -20.50
N ALA A 317 1.22 -5.27 -19.23
CA ALA A 317 2.62 -5.37 -18.85
C ALA A 317 3.23 -6.67 -19.39
N GLU A 318 4.52 -6.69 -19.70
CA GLU A 318 5.18 -7.85 -20.33
C GLU A 318 5.06 -9.13 -19.48
N ASP A 319 5.06 -8.99 -18.17
CA ASP A 319 4.93 -10.05 -17.16
C ASP A 319 3.50 -10.22 -16.63
N ALA A 320 2.52 -9.48 -17.17
CA ALA A 320 1.12 -9.63 -16.77
C ALA A 320 0.45 -10.84 -17.42
N VAL A 321 -0.35 -11.57 -16.64
CA VAL A 321 -1.18 -12.66 -17.13
C VAL A 321 -2.45 -12.10 -17.79
N LEU A 322 -2.67 -12.42 -19.06
CA LEU A 322 -3.93 -12.11 -19.75
C LEU A 322 -5.06 -13.03 -19.24
N LEU A 323 -6.15 -12.43 -18.77
CA LEU A 323 -7.35 -13.14 -18.33
C LEU A 323 -8.55 -12.62 -19.12
N ASP A 324 -9.08 -13.42 -20.04
CA ASP A 324 -10.32 -13.13 -20.76
C ASP A 324 -11.52 -13.63 -19.96
N ALA A 325 -12.38 -12.69 -19.55
CA ALA A 325 -13.57 -12.92 -18.76
C ALA A 325 -14.87 -12.83 -19.59
N SER A 326 -14.79 -13.00 -20.93
CA SER A 326 -15.97 -12.94 -21.81
C SER A 326 -17.03 -13.98 -21.45
N ASP A 327 -16.61 -15.21 -21.15
CA ASP A 327 -17.49 -16.35 -20.84
C ASP A 327 -17.47 -16.76 -19.35
N LEU A 328 -16.88 -15.93 -18.50
CA LEU A 328 -16.73 -16.21 -17.07
C LEU A 328 -17.61 -15.28 -16.23
N ASP A 329 -18.15 -15.82 -15.15
CA ASP A 329 -18.77 -15.02 -14.10
C ASP A 329 -17.71 -14.41 -13.15
N ALA A 330 -18.14 -13.49 -12.29
CA ALA A 330 -17.22 -12.78 -11.40
C ALA A 330 -16.51 -13.70 -10.40
N GLU A 331 -17.17 -14.74 -9.89
CA GLU A 331 -16.59 -15.65 -8.90
C GLU A 331 -15.53 -16.55 -9.56
N GLN A 332 -15.83 -17.07 -10.76
CA GLN A 332 -14.87 -17.84 -11.56
C GLN A 332 -13.60 -17.04 -11.87
N VAL A 333 -13.74 -15.74 -12.17
CA VAL A 333 -12.58 -14.87 -12.41
C VAL A 333 -11.80 -14.64 -11.12
N VAL A 334 -12.48 -14.42 -9.98
CA VAL A 334 -11.82 -14.27 -8.67
C VAL A 334 -11.01 -15.52 -8.32
N GLU A 335 -11.59 -16.71 -8.43
CA GLU A 335 -10.90 -17.99 -8.20
C GLU A 335 -9.69 -18.17 -9.13
N ARG A 336 -9.82 -17.73 -10.39
CA ARG A 336 -8.71 -17.79 -11.34
C ARG A 336 -7.56 -16.87 -10.93
N VAL A 337 -7.85 -15.66 -10.45
CA VAL A 337 -6.83 -14.72 -9.96
C VAL A 337 -6.15 -15.27 -8.70
N LEU A 338 -6.90 -15.86 -7.76
CA LEU A 338 -6.33 -16.49 -6.56
C LEU A 338 -5.42 -17.67 -6.91
N SER A 339 -5.84 -18.55 -7.82
CA SER A 339 -5.01 -19.67 -8.29
C SER A 339 -3.74 -19.20 -9.02
N LEU A 340 -3.79 -18.08 -9.74
CA LEU A 340 -2.59 -17.48 -10.33
C LEU A 340 -1.63 -16.98 -9.24
N LEU A 341 -2.16 -16.36 -8.18
CA LEU A 341 -1.35 -15.87 -7.08
C LEU A 341 -0.63 -17.01 -6.37
N GLU A 342 -1.33 -18.10 -6.03
CA GLU A 342 -0.73 -19.30 -5.41
C GLU A 342 0.44 -19.88 -6.22
N ARG A 343 0.37 -19.82 -7.55
CA ARG A 343 1.44 -20.31 -8.43
C ARG A 343 2.66 -19.40 -8.49
N VAL A 344 2.48 -18.10 -8.24
CA VAL A 344 3.58 -17.14 -8.21
C VAL A 344 4.31 -17.19 -6.86
N GLU A 345 3.62 -17.56 -5.79
CA GLU A 345 4.20 -17.73 -4.46
C GLU A 345 4.87 -19.11 -4.22
N ALA A 346 4.62 -20.10 -5.09
CA ALA A 346 5.14 -21.47 -4.99
C ALA A 346 6.52 -21.66 -5.66
#